data_AF-D7KDG1-F1
#
_entry.id   AF-D7KDG1-F1
#
_cell.length_a   1.000
_cell.length_b   1.000
_cell.length_c   1.000
_cell.angle_alpha   90.00
_cell.angle_beta   90.00
_cell.angle_gamma   90.00
#
_symmetry.space_group_name_H-M   'P 1'
#
loop_
_entity.id
_entity.type
_entity.pdbx_description
1 polymer ?
#
loop_
_entity_poly.entity_id
_entity_poly.type
_entity_poly.pdbx_seq_one_letter_code
_entity_poly.pdbx_strand_id
1 'polypeptide(L)'
;MKKPTNKQAKALTLVFWDIISSPVPDGCDPRVVRPSIKRLLEKEGYCGPLTVTAVGKLADVHPDTLRALYSSGIHLIISPFGG
;
A
#
# COMPACT_ATOMS: atom_id res chain seq x y z
N MET A 1 14.05 7.24 8.56
CA MET A 1 14.49 7.42 7.16
C MET A 1 15.28 8.72 7.05
N LYS A 2 15.87 9.06 5.89
CA LYS A 2 16.46 10.41 5.69
C LYS A 2 15.31 11.43 5.71
N LYS A 3 15.41 12.50 6.50
CA LYS A 3 14.37 13.53 6.56
C LYS A 3 14.14 14.14 5.17
N PRO A 4 12.87 14.27 4.72
CA PRO A 4 12.59 14.87 3.43
C PRO A 4 12.89 16.37 3.44
N THR A 5 13.38 16.88 2.31
CA THR A 5 13.36 18.33 2.03
C THR A 5 11.91 18.82 1.90
N ASN A 6 11.67 20.13 2.02
CA ASN A 6 10.34 20.71 1.88
C ASN A 6 9.65 20.36 0.54
N LYS A 7 10.44 20.19 -0.54
CA LYS A 7 9.95 19.75 -1.85
C LYS A 7 9.56 18.27 -1.84
N GLN A 8 10.36 17.42 -1.20
CA GLN A 8 10.07 15.98 -1.09
C GLN A 8 8.88 15.70 -0.17
N ALA A 9 8.73 16.47 0.91
CA ALA A 9 7.63 16.36 1.85
C ALA A 9 6.26 16.52 1.17
N LYS A 10 6.18 17.34 0.11
CA LYS A 10 4.95 17.63 -0.64
C LYS A 10 4.83 16.85 -1.96
N ALA A 11 5.84 16.07 -2.31
CA ALA A 11 5.85 15.32 -3.56
C ALA A 11 4.86 14.15 -3.53
N LEU A 12 4.40 13.73 -4.71
CA LEU A 12 3.66 12.48 -4.87
C LEU A 12 4.53 11.32 -4.35
N THR A 13 3.97 10.55 -3.42
CA THR A 13 4.59 9.34 -2.90
C THR A 13 3.91 8.13 -3.53
N LEU A 14 4.73 7.26 -4.14
CA LEU A 14 4.30 6.00 -4.71
C LEU A 14 4.79 4.87 -3.80
N VAL A 15 3.87 4.03 -3.34
CA VAL A 15 4.19 2.85 -2.54
C VAL A 15 3.81 1.63 -3.36
N PHE A 16 4.81 0.80 -3.67
CA PHE A 16 4.63 -0.51 -4.27
C PHE A 16 4.76 -1.55 -3.17
N TRP A 17 3.72 -2.34 -2.99
CA TRP A 17 3.63 -3.33 -1.93
C TRP A 17 3.39 -4.69 -2.57
N ASP A 18 4.28 -5.64 -2.31
CA ASP A 18 4.09 -7.02 -2.70
C ASP A 18 3.21 -7.73 -1.67
N ILE A 19 1.99 -8.05 -2.08
CA ILE A 19 0.97 -8.67 -1.20
C ILE A 19 1.26 -10.16 -0.94
N ILE A 20 2.12 -10.79 -1.74
CA ILE A 20 2.48 -12.21 -1.56
C ILE A 20 3.57 -12.35 -0.49
N SER A 21 4.64 -11.55 -0.60
CA SER A 21 5.72 -11.57 0.40
C SER A 21 5.35 -10.87 1.70
N SER A 22 4.39 -9.94 1.67
CA SER A 22 3.90 -9.22 2.85
C SER A 22 2.37 -9.19 2.87
N PRO A 23 1.69 -10.31 3.18
CA PRO A 23 0.23 -10.37 3.20
C PRO A 23 -0.36 -9.54 4.35
N VAL A 24 -1.65 -9.26 4.26
CA VAL A 24 -2.41 -8.71 5.40
C VAL A 24 -2.50 -9.80 6.48
N PRO A 25 -2.13 -9.52 7.74
CA PRO A 25 -2.26 -10.48 8.83
C PRO A 25 -3.71 -10.92 9.04
N ASP A 26 -3.90 -12.18 9.41
CA ASP A 26 -5.23 -12.71 9.71
C ASP A 26 -5.91 -11.92 10.85
N GLY A 27 -7.21 -11.64 10.68
CA GLY A 27 -8.00 -10.86 11.62
C GLY A 27 -7.78 -9.34 11.52
N CYS A 28 -6.90 -8.86 10.65
CA CYS A 28 -6.73 -7.43 10.37
C CYS A 28 -7.61 -7.00 9.18
N ASP A 29 -8.34 -5.88 9.30
CA ASP A 29 -9.10 -5.34 8.18
C ASP A 29 -8.15 -4.77 7.11
N PRO A 30 -8.12 -5.30 5.88
CA PRO A 30 -7.26 -4.80 4.80
C PRO A 30 -7.42 -3.31 4.52
N ARG A 31 -8.57 -2.71 4.84
CA ARG A 31 -8.83 -1.27 4.68
C ARG A 31 -7.92 -0.41 5.55
N VAL A 32 -7.31 -0.94 6.61
CA VAL A 32 -6.41 -0.18 7.48
C VAL A 32 -4.99 -0.03 6.91
N VAL A 33 -4.64 -0.79 5.87
CA VAL A 33 -3.29 -0.76 5.26
C VAL A 33 -2.96 0.64 4.73
N ARG A 34 -3.81 1.21 3.87
CA ARG A 34 -3.57 2.54 3.29
C ARG A 34 -3.50 3.66 4.35
N PRO A 35 -4.44 3.77 5.31
CA PRO A 35 -4.33 4.73 6.41
C PRO A 35 -3.06 4.57 7.24
N SER A 36 -2.64 3.33 7.51
CA SER A 36 -1.43 3.06 8.30
C SER A 36 -0.16 3.51 7.57
N ILE A 37 -0.06 3.22 6.27
CA ILE A 37 1.04 3.71 5.42
C ILE A 37 1.06 5.24 5.38
N LYS A 38 -0.10 5.87 5.19
CA LYS A 38 -0.22 7.34 5.18
C LYS A 38 0.27 7.96 6.50
N ARG A 39 -0.17 7.42 7.64
CA ARG A 39 0.24 7.91 8.96
C ARG A 39 1.74 7.72 9.22
N LEU A 40 2.32 6.62 8.75
CA LEU A 40 3.76 6.39 8.83
C LEU A 40 4.54 7.43 8.00
N LEU A 41 4.10 7.67 6.76
CA LEU A 41 4.70 8.66 5.88
C LEU A 41 4.62 10.08 6.45
N GLU A 42 3.46 10.46 6.98
CA GLU A 42 3.27 11.76 7.64
C GLU A 42 4.19 11.92 8.85
N LYS A 43 4.36 10.86 9.65
CA LYS A 43 5.30 10.85 10.80
C LYS A 43 6.76 11.04 10.36
N GLU A 44 7.13 10.51 9.20
CA GLU A 44 8.45 10.71 8.60
C GLU A 44 8.58 12.04 7.82
N GLY A 45 7.51 12.85 7.75
CA GLY A 45 7.49 14.18 7.13
C GLY A 45 7.06 14.20 5.67
N TYR A 46 6.49 13.11 5.15
CA TYR A 46 5.92 13.02 3.81
C TYR A 46 4.40 13.20 3.88
N CYS A 47 3.94 14.41 3.56
CA CYS A 47 2.52 14.81 3.63
C CYS A 47 1.91 15.06 2.25
N GLY A 48 2.62 14.72 1.17
CA GLY A 48 2.15 14.84 -0.20
C GLY A 48 1.08 13.80 -0.57
N PRO A 49 0.56 13.86 -1.81
CA PRO A 49 -0.36 12.85 -2.32
C PRO A 49 0.24 11.44 -2.22
N LEU A 50 -0.59 10.44 -1.90
CA LEU A 50 -0.18 9.05 -1.73
C LEU A 50 -0.95 8.13 -2.68
N THR A 51 -0.20 7.41 -3.51
CA THR A 51 -0.69 6.28 -4.30
C THR A 51 -0.08 5.01 -3.77
N VAL A 52 -0.94 4.06 -3.39
CA VAL A 52 -0.52 2.73 -2.93
C VAL A 52 -0.96 1.71 -3.98
N THR A 53 -0.02 0.87 -4.37
CA THR A 53 -0.20 -0.17 -5.38
C THR A 53 0.19 -1.52 -4.77
N ALA A 54 -0.77 -2.40 -4.59
CA ALA A 54 -0.53 -3.79 -4.26
C ALA A 54 -0.25 -4.58 -5.54
N VAL A 55 0.87 -5.29 -5.56
CA VAL A 55 1.35 -6.09 -6.67
C VAL A 55 1.44 -7.53 -6.21
N GLY A 56 0.99 -8.48 -7.04
CA GLY A 56 1.16 -9.89 -6.74
C GLY A 56 0.27 -10.80 -7.56
N LYS A 57 0.37 -12.10 -7.31
CA LYS A 57 -0.55 -13.09 -7.88
C LYS A 57 -1.87 -13.02 -7.12
N LEU A 58 -2.76 -12.12 -7.55
CA LEU A 58 -4.04 -11.86 -6.88
C LEU A 58 -4.90 -13.13 -6.71
N ALA A 59 -4.71 -14.15 -7.54
CA ALA A 59 -5.39 -15.43 -7.42
C ALA A 59 -5.09 -16.17 -6.10
N ASP A 60 -3.95 -15.91 -5.47
CA ASP A 60 -3.54 -16.54 -4.22
C ASP A 60 -4.01 -15.76 -2.98
N VAL A 61 -4.66 -14.60 -3.18
CA VAL A 61 -5.19 -13.74 -2.11
C VAL A 61 -6.70 -13.90 -2.02
N HIS A 62 -7.24 -13.94 -0.80
CA HIS A 62 -8.67 -14.05 -0.59
C HIS A 62 -9.42 -12.89 -1.29
N PRO A 63 -10.49 -13.16 -2.07
CA PRO A 63 -11.17 -12.14 -2.86
C PRO A 63 -11.77 -11.02 -2.01
N ASP A 64 -12.21 -11.32 -0.78
CA ASP A 64 -12.69 -10.29 0.14
C ASP A 64 -11.58 -9.32 0.55
N THR A 65 -10.35 -9.80 0.71
CA THR A 65 -9.18 -8.98 0.98
C THR A 65 -8.89 -8.06 -0.19
N LEU A 66 -8.89 -8.59 -1.41
CA LEU A 66 -8.71 -7.78 -2.62
C LEU A 66 -9.79 -6.71 -2.76
N ARG A 67 -11.06 -7.08 -2.52
CA ARG A 67 -12.19 -6.16 -2.59
C ARG A 67 -12.09 -5.06 -1.53
N ALA A 68 -11.68 -5.42 -0.31
CA ALA A 68 -11.43 -4.47 0.77
C ALA A 68 -10.30 -3.48 0.40
N LEU A 69 -9.18 -3.98 -0.11
CA LEU A 69 -8.05 -3.17 -0.56
C LEU A 69 -8.47 -2.22 -1.70
N TYR A 70 -9.15 -2.73 -2.73
CA TYR A 70 -9.64 -1.92 -3.84
C TYR A 70 -10.61 -0.83 -3.36
N SER A 71 -11.55 -1.18 -2.47
CA SER A 71 -12.50 -0.21 -1.88
C SER A 71 -11.83 0.87 -1.04
N SER A 72 -10.65 0.58 -0.47
CA SER A 72 -9.84 1.56 0.27
C SER A 72 -9.04 2.49 -0.66
N GLY A 73 -9.13 2.29 -1.98
CA GLY A 73 -8.40 3.04 -3.00
C GLY A 73 -6.93 2.63 -3.13
N ILE A 74 -6.62 1.37 -2.84
CA ILE A 74 -5.35 0.74 -3.21
C ILE A 74 -5.50 0.17 -4.62
N HIS A 75 -4.55 0.48 -5.50
CA HIS A 75 -4.51 -0.10 -6.83
C HIS A 75 -4.01 -1.53 -6.77
N LEU A 76 -4.69 -2.45 -7.45
CA LEU A 76 -4.29 -3.85 -7.54
C LEU A 76 -3.67 -4.10 -8.92
N ILE A 77 -2.44 -4.61 -8.95
CA ILE A 77 -1.75 -5.02 -10.18
C ILE A 77 -1.50 -6.51 -10.12
N ILE A 78 -1.98 -7.22 -11.14
CA ILE A 78 -1.70 -8.65 -11.32
C ILE A 78 -0.26 -8.78 -11.84
N SER A 79 0.58 -9.45 -11.07
CA SER A 79 1.87 -9.94 -11.57
C SER A 79 1.67 -11.37 -12.11
N PRO A 80 1.98 -11.64 -13.40
CA PRO A 80 1.89 -13.00 -13.95
C PRO A 80 3.02 -13.92 -13.44
N PHE A 81 4.06 -13.36 -12.82
CA PHE A 81 5.14 -14.11 -12.19
C PHE A 81 4.82 -14.27 -10.70
N GLY A 82 4.22 -15.39 -10.33
CA GLY A 82 4.19 -15.85 -8.93
C GLY A 82 5.60 -16.25 -8.54
N GLY A 83 6.14 -15.64 -7.49
CA GLY A 83 7.44 -16.00 -6.91
C GLY A 83 7.39 -17.32 -6.16
#